data_AF-A0AA38IQX6-F1
#
_entry.id   AF-A0AA38IQX6-F1
#
_cell.length_a   1.000
_cell.length_b   1.000
_cell.length_c   1.000
_cell.angle_alpha   90.00
_cell.angle_beta   90.00
_cell.angle_gamma   90.00
#
_symmetry.space_group_name_H-M   'P 1'
#
loop_
_entity.id
_entity.type
_entity.pdbx_description
1 polymer ?
#
loop_
_entity_poly.entity_id
_entity_poly.type
_entity_poly.pdbx_seq_one_letter_code
_entity_poly.pdbx_strand_id
1 'polypeptide(L)'
;MTETNDRVVGRMREGGRKSVWWWSEELSIHKKEVGKLRRKYQNIRKNKTQDDEATKREYAERLRIYKKCIRETKENKWREYVRENANNDPWGEVYKVCMGKKRKIQMNSIKDGDRMTEGWKESVEVLMNAFFPGSNRSPRVEELPEGEPLGDGPGEEETDKWEKEIEYEEV
;
A
#
# COMPACT_ATOMS: atom_id res chain seq x y z
N MET A 1 7.00 -20.53 1.37
CA MET A 1 6.78 -19.15 1.87
C MET A 1 5.33 -18.67 1.72
N THR A 2 4.61 -19.04 0.65
CA THR A 2 3.21 -18.62 0.41
C THR A 2 2.20 -19.25 1.38
N GLU A 3 2.44 -20.48 1.82
CA GLU A 3 1.52 -21.24 2.69
C GLU A 3 1.33 -20.59 4.08
N THR A 4 2.41 -20.10 4.70
CA THR A 4 2.35 -19.42 6.01
C THR A 4 1.56 -18.12 5.94
N ASN A 5 1.69 -17.37 4.82
CA ASN A 5 0.98 -16.11 4.61
C ASN A 5 -0.53 -16.35 4.41
N ASP A 6 -0.89 -17.32 3.56
CA ASP A 6 -2.29 -17.68 3.31
C ASP A 6 -3.00 -18.23 4.56
N ARG A 7 -2.26 -18.88 5.48
CA ARG A 7 -2.77 -19.37 6.76
C ARG A 7 -3.15 -18.24 7.72
N VAL A 8 -2.27 -17.24 7.86
CA VAL A 8 -2.38 -16.21 8.91
C VAL A 8 -3.14 -14.98 8.43
N VAL A 9 -2.85 -14.51 7.22
CA VAL A 9 -3.47 -13.30 6.65
C VAL A 9 -4.65 -13.69 5.75
N GLY A 10 -5.37 -14.74 6.13
CA GLY A 10 -6.37 -15.42 5.31
C GLY A 10 -7.17 -14.44 4.46
N ARG A 11 -7.31 -14.74 3.16
CA ARG A 11 -7.93 -13.82 2.19
C ARG A 11 -9.26 -13.32 2.73
N MET A 12 -9.29 -12.05 3.17
CA MET A 12 -10.48 -11.38 3.67
C MET A 12 -11.60 -11.59 2.65
N ARG A 13 -12.61 -12.41 3.01
CA ARG A 13 -13.79 -12.58 2.18
C ARG A 13 -14.45 -11.21 2.07
N GLU A 14 -14.63 -10.78 0.84
CA GLU A 14 -15.11 -9.45 0.50
C GLU A 14 -16.55 -9.29 0.99
N GLY A 15 -16.74 -8.88 2.26
CA GLY A 15 -17.92 -8.11 2.62
C GLY A 15 -17.99 -6.97 1.62
N GLY A 16 -19.11 -6.87 0.88
CA GLY A 16 -19.22 -6.13 -0.38
C GLY A 16 -18.38 -4.87 -0.38
N ARG A 17 -17.22 -4.91 -1.08
CA ARG A 17 -16.33 -3.76 -1.13
C ARG A 17 -17.14 -2.59 -1.63
N LYS A 18 -17.24 -1.53 -0.82
CA LYS A 18 -17.90 -0.30 -1.26
C LYS A 18 -17.24 0.11 -2.57
N SER A 19 -18.03 0.13 -3.64
CA SER A 19 -17.54 0.57 -4.95
C SER A 19 -16.93 1.95 -4.77
N VAL A 20 -15.75 2.16 -5.35
CA VAL A 20 -15.06 3.44 -5.23
C VAL A 20 -15.97 4.52 -5.82
N TRP A 21 -16.06 5.68 -5.15
CA TRP A 21 -17.05 6.72 -5.48
C TRP A 21 -16.98 7.24 -6.93
N TRP A 22 -15.82 7.18 -7.59
CA TRP A 22 -15.64 7.56 -9.00
C TRP A 22 -15.86 6.41 -9.99
N TRP A 23 -16.15 5.20 -9.52
CA TRP A 23 -16.35 4.04 -10.38
C TRP A 23 -17.75 4.04 -10.99
N SER A 24 -17.83 4.09 -12.32
CA SER A 24 -19.09 4.09 -13.08
C SER A 24 -19.41 2.73 -13.72
N GLU A 25 -20.67 2.52 -14.10
CA GLU A 25 -21.08 1.30 -14.83
C GLU A 25 -20.39 1.21 -16.21
N GLU A 26 -20.16 2.34 -16.87
CA GLU A 26 -19.43 2.41 -18.14
C GLU A 26 -17.99 1.84 -18.00
N LEU A 27 -17.29 2.19 -16.92
CA LEU A 27 -15.97 1.61 -16.63
C LEU A 27 -16.04 0.11 -16.35
N SER A 28 -17.12 -0.38 -15.74
CA SER A 28 -17.37 -1.81 -15.55
C SER A 28 -17.54 -2.53 -16.89
N ILE A 29 -18.27 -1.94 -17.83
CA ILE A 29 -18.47 -2.47 -19.19
C ILE A 29 -17.12 -2.55 -19.92
N HIS A 30 -16.37 -1.45 -19.99
CA HIS A 30 -15.06 -1.44 -20.64
C HIS A 30 -14.05 -2.41 -19.97
N LYS A 31 -14.05 -2.52 -18.64
CA LYS A 31 -13.21 -3.49 -17.93
C LYS A 31 -13.54 -4.93 -18.32
N LYS A 32 -14.84 -5.26 -18.45
CA LYS A 32 -15.29 -6.59 -18.90
C LYS A 32 -14.84 -6.87 -20.34
N GLU A 33 -14.99 -5.90 -21.24
CA GLU A 33 -14.57 -6.01 -22.65
C GLU A 33 -13.07 -6.22 -22.80
N VAL A 34 -12.26 -5.36 -22.16
CA VAL A 34 -10.79 -5.48 -22.15
C VAL A 34 -10.36 -6.83 -21.56
N GLY A 35 -11.05 -7.28 -20.50
CA GLY A 35 -10.82 -8.60 -19.91
C GLY A 35 -11.08 -9.76 -20.87
N LYS A 36 -12.17 -9.71 -21.65
CA LYS A 36 -12.48 -10.70 -22.68
C LYS A 36 -11.39 -10.75 -23.76
N LEU A 37 -11.01 -9.58 -24.30
CA LEU A 37 -9.98 -9.48 -25.34
C LEU A 37 -8.60 -9.92 -24.84
N ARG A 38 -8.23 -9.56 -23.60
CA ARG A 38 -6.98 -10.02 -22.99
C ARG A 38 -6.92 -11.54 -22.90
N ARG A 39 -8.01 -12.20 -22.48
CA ARG A 39 -8.07 -13.67 -22.41
C ARG A 39 -7.97 -14.30 -23.79
N LYS A 40 -8.68 -13.74 -24.79
CA LYS A 40 -8.61 -14.18 -26.19
C LYS A 40 -7.16 -14.13 -26.70
N TYR A 41 -6.50 -12.98 -26.57
CA TYR A 41 -5.08 -12.79 -26.92
C TYR A 41 -4.15 -13.78 -26.20
N GLN A 42 -4.33 -13.96 -24.89
CA GLN A 42 -3.49 -14.89 -24.11
C GLN A 42 -3.69 -16.36 -24.51
N ASN A 43 -4.90 -16.75 -24.88
CA ASN A 43 -5.19 -18.11 -25.32
C ASN A 43 -4.59 -18.39 -26.71
N ILE A 44 -4.73 -17.46 -27.66
CA ILE A 44 -4.13 -17.58 -29.00
C ILE A 44 -2.60 -17.67 -28.90
N ARG A 45 -1.99 -16.77 -28.11
CA ARG A 45 -0.55 -16.78 -27.86
C ARG A 45 -0.06 -18.10 -27.23
N LYS A 46 -0.82 -18.70 -26.32
CA LYS A 46 -0.46 -20.00 -25.70
C LYS A 46 -0.53 -21.14 -26.71
N ASN A 47 -1.54 -21.14 -27.58
CA ASN A 47 -1.79 -22.23 -28.50
C ASN A 47 -0.97 -22.12 -29.81
N LYS A 48 -0.17 -21.06 -30.00
CA LYS A 48 0.69 -20.78 -31.17
C LYS A 48 0.00 -21.00 -32.53
N THR A 49 -1.32 -20.87 -32.57
CA THR A 49 -2.13 -21.46 -33.66
C THR A 49 -2.19 -20.56 -34.89
N GLN A 50 -1.95 -19.25 -34.74
CA GLN A 50 -1.97 -18.29 -35.84
C GLN A 50 -1.28 -16.97 -35.44
N ASP A 51 -0.89 -16.19 -36.44
CA ASP A 51 -0.45 -14.80 -36.29
C ASP A 51 -1.53 -13.97 -35.59
N ASP A 52 -1.17 -13.41 -34.43
CA ASP A 52 -2.09 -12.83 -33.43
C ASP A 52 -2.14 -11.29 -33.51
N GLU A 53 -1.59 -10.70 -34.57
CA GLU A 53 -1.49 -9.25 -34.70
C GLU A 53 -2.85 -8.55 -34.66
N ALA A 54 -3.87 -9.12 -35.29
CA ALA A 54 -5.21 -8.54 -35.30
C ALA A 54 -5.82 -8.47 -33.89
N THR A 55 -5.78 -9.58 -33.14
CA THR A 55 -6.29 -9.61 -31.75
C THR A 55 -5.45 -8.73 -30.83
N LYS A 56 -4.13 -8.68 -31.05
CA LYS A 56 -3.22 -7.81 -30.29
C LYS A 56 -3.58 -6.34 -30.51
N ARG A 57 -3.82 -5.91 -31.75
CA ARG A 57 -4.24 -4.55 -32.11
C ARG A 57 -5.61 -4.23 -31.50
N GLU A 58 -6.58 -5.13 -31.61
CA GLU A 58 -7.92 -4.98 -31.04
C GLU A 58 -7.86 -4.81 -29.50
N TYR A 59 -7.09 -5.66 -28.82
CA TYR A 59 -6.86 -5.55 -27.37
C TYR A 59 -6.17 -4.23 -27.00
N ALA A 60 -5.12 -3.85 -27.72
CA ALA A 60 -4.36 -2.63 -27.45
C ALA A 60 -5.24 -1.37 -27.59
N GLU A 61 -6.06 -1.32 -28.63
CA GLU A 61 -6.97 -0.19 -28.88
C GLU A 61 -8.04 -0.10 -27.79
N ARG A 62 -8.69 -1.22 -27.45
CA ARG A 62 -9.68 -1.24 -26.36
C ARG A 62 -9.07 -0.90 -25.00
N LEU A 63 -7.84 -1.33 -24.74
CA LEU A 63 -7.11 -0.96 -23.54
C LEU A 63 -6.81 0.54 -23.49
N ARG A 64 -6.44 1.14 -24.63
CA ARG A 64 -6.21 2.59 -24.74
C ARG A 64 -7.48 3.38 -24.43
N ILE A 65 -8.61 2.98 -25.03
CA ILE A 65 -9.93 3.59 -24.77
C ILE A 65 -10.28 3.48 -23.29
N TYR A 66 -10.18 2.28 -22.71
CA TYR A 66 -10.47 2.07 -21.29
C TYR A 66 -9.61 2.94 -20.36
N LYS A 67 -8.31 3.05 -20.64
CA LYS A 67 -7.40 3.92 -19.87
C LYS A 67 -7.78 5.40 -19.99
N LYS A 68 -8.16 5.84 -21.19
CA LYS A 68 -8.63 7.21 -21.44
C LYS A 68 -9.91 7.48 -20.63
N CYS A 69 -10.90 6.59 -20.71
CA CYS A 69 -12.13 6.69 -19.92
C CYS A 69 -11.85 6.75 -18.42
N ILE A 70 -10.96 5.88 -17.88
CA ILE A 70 -10.58 5.95 -16.45
C ILE A 70 -10.09 7.35 -16.07
N ARG A 71 -9.18 7.92 -16.88
CA ARG A 71 -8.60 9.22 -16.61
C ARG A 71 -9.68 10.30 -16.61
N GLU A 72 -10.53 10.32 -17.63
CA GLU A 72 -11.61 11.29 -17.78
C GLU A 72 -12.64 11.17 -16.66
N THR A 73 -13.07 9.96 -16.31
CA THR A 73 -14.01 9.73 -15.22
C THR A 73 -13.44 10.21 -13.89
N LYS A 74 -12.16 9.90 -13.58
CA LYS A 74 -11.51 10.37 -12.36
C LYS A 74 -11.44 11.88 -12.30
N GLU A 75 -11.02 12.52 -13.39
CA GLU A 75 -10.88 13.97 -13.46
C GLU A 75 -12.24 14.68 -13.33
N ASN A 76 -13.26 14.18 -14.01
CA ASN A 76 -14.61 14.75 -13.93
C ASN A 76 -15.21 14.57 -12.54
N LYS A 77 -15.11 13.38 -11.97
CA LYS A 77 -15.59 13.11 -10.60
C LYS A 77 -14.84 13.95 -9.58
N TRP A 78 -13.53 14.12 -9.73
CA TRP A 78 -12.75 15.03 -8.89
C TRP A 78 -13.21 16.48 -9.02
N ARG A 79 -13.44 16.96 -10.25
CA ARG A 79 -13.96 18.31 -10.48
C ARG A 79 -15.35 18.51 -9.89
N GLU A 80 -16.24 17.53 -10.02
CA GLU A 80 -17.57 17.53 -9.37
C GLU A 80 -17.42 17.63 -7.85
N TYR A 81 -16.62 16.75 -7.25
CA TYR A 81 -16.35 16.74 -5.81
C TYR A 81 -15.82 18.08 -5.32
N VAL A 82 -14.83 18.66 -6.01
CA VAL A 82 -14.29 19.97 -5.64
C VAL A 82 -15.35 21.05 -5.80
N ARG A 83 -16.15 21.07 -6.87
CA ARG A 83 -17.23 22.06 -7.03
C ARG A 83 -18.28 21.99 -5.92
N GLU A 84 -18.67 20.78 -5.51
CA GLU A 84 -19.69 20.56 -4.48
C GLU A 84 -19.17 20.84 -3.07
N ASN A 85 -17.93 20.42 -2.76
CA ASN A 85 -17.38 20.52 -1.40
C ASN A 85 -16.54 21.79 -1.15
N ALA A 86 -15.92 22.40 -2.16
CA ALA A 86 -15.03 23.55 -1.94
C ALA A 86 -15.77 24.80 -1.43
N ASN A 87 -17.05 24.95 -1.75
CA ASN A 87 -17.85 26.08 -1.25
C ASN A 87 -18.35 25.88 0.19
N ASN A 88 -18.48 24.62 0.64
CA ASN A 88 -19.04 24.32 1.96
C ASN A 88 -17.97 24.06 3.02
N ASP A 89 -16.90 23.34 2.66
CA ASP A 89 -15.82 22.99 3.58
C ASP A 89 -14.54 22.58 2.81
N PRO A 90 -13.78 23.55 2.27
CA PRO A 90 -12.62 23.28 1.43
C PRO A 90 -11.47 22.57 2.16
N TRP A 91 -11.47 22.58 3.50
CA TRP A 91 -10.38 22.03 4.31
C TRP A 91 -10.81 20.94 5.29
N GLY A 92 -12.08 20.76 5.60
CA GLY A 92 -12.45 20.01 6.80
C GLY A 92 -12.14 18.52 6.74
N GLU A 93 -12.19 17.87 5.57
CA GLU A 93 -11.76 16.47 5.50
C GLU A 93 -10.23 16.32 5.58
N VAL A 94 -9.47 17.20 4.94
CA VAL A 94 -8.01 17.26 5.05
C VAL A 94 -7.60 17.59 6.48
N TYR A 95 -8.26 18.56 7.11
CA TYR A 95 -8.08 18.94 8.50
C TYR A 95 -8.39 17.78 9.45
N LYS A 96 -9.49 17.04 9.25
CA LYS A 96 -9.80 15.84 10.05
C LYS A 96 -8.73 14.76 9.89
N VAL A 97 -8.12 14.62 8.71
CA VAL A 97 -7.00 13.71 8.48
C VAL A 97 -5.76 14.20 9.23
N CYS A 98 -5.34 15.45 9.03
CA CYS A 98 -4.15 16.03 9.67
C CYS A 98 -4.25 16.05 11.20
N MET A 99 -5.45 16.34 11.74
CA MET A 99 -5.71 16.33 13.18
C MET A 99 -5.91 14.93 13.76
N GLY A 100 -5.73 13.86 12.98
CA GLY A 100 -5.90 12.48 13.45
C GLY A 100 -7.32 12.12 13.89
N LYS A 101 -8.33 12.90 13.48
CA LYS A 101 -9.74 12.71 13.83
C LYS A 101 -10.41 11.61 13.01
N LYS A 102 -9.74 11.04 12.00
CA LYS A 102 -10.20 9.80 11.35
C LYS A 102 -9.93 8.60 12.26
N ARG A 103 -10.90 7.69 12.35
CA ARG A 103 -10.73 6.40 13.06
C ARG A 103 -9.46 5.73 12.54
N LYS A 104 -8.49 5.52 13.44
CA LYS A 104 -7.33 4.67 13.15
C LYS A 104 -7.87 3.34 12.62
N ILE A 105 -7.36 2.86 11.50
CA ILE A 105 -7.66 1.51 11.02
C ILE A 105 -7.07 0.57 12.08
N GLN A 106 -7.92 0.15 13.00
CA GLN A 106 -7.53 -0.79 14.02
C GLN A 106 -7.46 -2.17 13.35
N MET A 107 -6.27 -2.76 13.29
CA MET A 107 -6.10 -4.16 12.91
C MET A 107 -6.68 -5.02 14.03
N ASN A 108 -7.99 -5.24 13.98
CA ASN A 108 -8.71 -5.88 15.07
C ASN A 108 -8.99 -7.36 14.83
N SER A 109 -8.52 -7.94 13.73
CA SER A 109 -8.80 -9.35 13.49
C SER A 109 -7.91 -9.96 12.41
N ILE A 110 -7.02 -10.84 12.84
CA ILE A 110 -6.25 -11.78 12.04
C ILE A 110 -6.79 -13.17 12.36
N LYS A 111 -6.89 -14.02 11.34
CA LYS A 111 -7.40 -15.39 11.50
C LYS A 111 -6.22 -16.31 11.79
N ASP A 112 -6.19 -16.89 13.00
CA ASP A 112 -5.25 -17.94 13.38
C ASP A 112 -5.97 -19.27 13.43
N GLY A 113 -5.90 -20.04 12.34
CA GLY A 113 -6.65 -21.30 12.22
C GLY A 113 -8.16 -21.08 12.27
N ASP A 114 -8.82 -21.53 13.34
CA ASP A 114 -10.27 -21.36 13.55
C ASP A 114 -10.63 -20.20 14.50
N ARG A 115 -9.61 -19.56 15.11
CA ARG A 115 -9.77 -18.46 16.05
C ARG A 115 -9.53 -17.12 15.34
N MET A 116 -10.31 -16.10 15.71
CA MET A 116 -10.08 -14.72 15.30
C MET A 116 -9.43 -13.97 16.47
N THR A 117 -8.37 -13.20 16.21
CA THR A 117 -7.84 -12.29 17.22
C THR A 117 -8.81 -11.13 17.43
N GLU A 118 -8.90 -10.62 18.66
CA GLU A 118 -9.87 -9.56 19.03
C GLU A 118 -9.20 -8.18 19.16
N GLY A 119 -7.87 -8.12 19.06
CA GLY A 119 -7.12 -6.89 19.20
C GLY A 119 -5.78 -6.86 18.45
N TRP A 120 -5.24 -5.65 18.33
CA TRP A 120 -3.97 -5.38 17.65
C TRP A 120 -2.79 -6.15 18.27
N LYS A 121 -2.66 -6.16 19.61
CA LYS A 121 -1.52 -6.80 20.29
C LYS A 121 -1.46 -8.30 20.01
N GLU A 122 -2.60 -8.96 20.15
CA GLU A 122 -2.76 -10.38 19.85
C GLU A 122 -2.50 -10.68 18.36
N SER A 123 -2.99 -9.81 17.48
CA SER A 123 -2.74 -9.91 16.03
C SER A 123 -1.24 -9.82 15.70
N VAL A 124 -0.52 -8.89 16.32
CA VAL A 124 0.94 -8.72 16.14
C VAL A 124 1.70 -9.92 16.69
N GLU A 125 1.31 -10.45 17.84
CA GLU A 125 1.97 -11.61 18.44
C GLU A 125 1.84 -12.86 17.54
N VAL A 126 0.65 -13.09 16.97
CA VAL A 126 0.43 -14.17 15.99
C VAL A 126 1.30 -13.96 14.75
N LEU A 127 1.36 -12.74 14.20
CA LEU A 127 2.21 -12.42 13.06
C LEU A 127 3.69 -12.66 13.37
N MET A 128 4.19 -12.12 14.49
CA MET A 128 5.59 -12.23 14.88
C MET A 128 5.98 -13.70 15.10
N ASN A 129 5.13 -14.49 15.77
CA ASN A 129 5.39 -15.91 15.96
C ASN A 129 5.36 -16.70 14.65
N ALA A 130 4.48 -16.35 13.71
CA ALA A 130 4.36 -17.06 12.44
C ALA A 130 5.49 -16.74 11.45
N PHE A 131 5.91 -15.47 11.37
CA PHE A 131 6.95 -15.04 10.43
C PHE A 131 8.37 -15.13 11.02
N PHE A 132 8.51 -14.93 12.34
CA PHE A 132 9.79 -14.87 13.03
C PHE A 132 9.75 -15.69 14.34
N PRO A 133 9.66 -17.03 14.24
CA PRO A 133 9.62 -17.89 15.42
C PRO A 133 10.87 -17.67 16.28
N GLY A 134 10.67 -17.28 17.54
CA GLY A 134 11.75 -17.01 18.50
C GLY A 134 12.12 -15.53 18.68
N SER A 135 11.57 -14.61 17.88
CA SER A 135 11.79 -13.16 18.03
C SER A 135 11.22 -12.55 19.32
N ASN A 136 10.23 -13.20 19.94
CA ASN A 136 9.71 -12.81 21.25
C ASN A 136 10.59 -13.31 22.42
N ARG A 137 11.67 -14.05 22.15
CA ARG A 137 12.78 -14.07 23.10
C ARG A 137 13.47 -12.74 22.94
N SER A 138 13.12 -11.79 23.80
CA SER A 138 14.03 -10.69 24.09
C SER A 138 15.41 -11.32 24.23
N PRO A 139 16.44 -10.88 23.47
CA PRO A 139 17.80 -11.16 23.87
C PRO A 139 17.82 -10.85 25.36
N ARG A 140 18.18 -11.85 26.16
CA ARG A 140 18.61 -11.60 27.52
C ARG A 140 19.53 -10.41 27.37
N VAL A 141 19.23 -9.30 28.05
CA VAL A 141 20.15 -8.17 28.08
C VAL A 141 21.43 -8.80 28.59
N GLU A 142 22.34 -9.14 27.68
CA GLU A 142 23.71 -9.44 28.04
C GLU A 142 24.14 -8.12 28.61
N GLU A 143 24.21 -8.08 29.94
CA GLU A 143 24.83 -6.99 30.67
C GLU A 143 26.16 -6.77 29.97
N LEU A 144 26.21 -5.73 29.14
CA LEU A 144 27.44 -5.27 28.53
C LEU A 144 28.39 -5.07 29.71
N PRO A 145 29.60 -5.66 29.68
CA PRO A 145 30.55 -5.46 30.75
C PRO A 145 30.69 -3.96 30.94
N GLU A 146 30.51 -3.51 32.19
CA GLU A 146 30.57 -2.10 32.57
C GLU A 146 31.74 -1.46 31.83
N GLY A 147 31.42 -0.53 30.92
CA GLY A 147 32.41 0.08 30.05
C GLY A 147 33.54 0.63 30.90
N GLU A 148 34.77 0.36 30.48
CA GLU A 148 35.95 1.07 30.96
C GLU A 148 35.63 2.59 30.99
N PRO A 149 36.04 3.32 32.04
CA PRO A 149 35.75 4.73 32.14
C PRO A 149 36.20 5.41 30.85
N LEU A 150 35.27 6.12 30.20
CA LEU A 150 35.57 6.93 29.01
C LEU A 150 36.78 7.79 29.34
N GLY A 151 37.93 7.46 28.75
CA GLY A 151 39.08 8.35 28.71
C GLY A 151 38.63 9.66 28.11
N ASP A 152 39.10 10.76 28.70
CA ASP A 152 38.78 12.13 28.32
C ASP A 152 38.67 12.26 26.79
N GLY A 153 37.48 12.64 26.34
CA GLY A 153 37.19 12.81 24.91
C GLY A 153 38.15 13.83 24.27
N PRO A 154 38.38 13.72 22.95
CA PRO A 154 39.20 14.70 22.25
C PRO A 154 38.64 16.11 22.46
N GLY A 155 39.53 17.03 22.81
CA GLY A 155 39.20 18.39 23.21
C GLY A 155 38.41 19.17 22.14
N GLU A 156 37.79 20.26 22.61
CA GLU A 156 36.84 21.16 21.94
C GLU A 156 37.27 21.74 20.58
N GLU A 157 38.43 21.36 20.03
CA GLU A 157 38.94 21.84 18.74
C GLU A 157 38.36 21.07 17.53
N GLU A 158 37.77 19.89 17.72
CA GLU A 158 37.31 19.04 16.61
C GLU A 158 35.85 19.29 16.18
N THR A 159 35.06 20.01 16.98
CA THR A 159 33.68 20.40 16.63
C THR A 159 33.64 21.54 15.60
N ASP A 160 34.70 22.36 15.54
CA ASP A 160 34.83 23.50 14.61
C ASP A 160 35.02 23.08 13.14
N LYS A 161 35.37 21.81 12.91
CA LYS A 161 35.63 21.28 11.56
C LYS A 161 34.33 20.92 10.83
N TRP A 162 33.34 20.38 11.55
CA TRP A 162 32.08 19.93 10.96
C TRP A 162 31.11 21.09 10.68
N GLU A 163 31.18 22.17 11.46
CA GLU A 163 30.33 23.35 11.25
C GLU A 163 30.77 24.18 10.03
N LYS A 164 32.08 24.24 9.74
CA LYS A 164 32.61 24.94 8.54
C LYS A 164 32.36 24.22 7.22
N GLU A 165 32.16 22.91 7.22
CA GLU A 165 31.85 22.16 6.00
C GLU A 165 30.39 22.33 5.55
N ILE A 166 29.47 22.64 6.47
CA ILE A 166 28.05 22.85 6.14
C ILE A 166 27.82 24.21 5.47
N GLU A 167 28.65 25.22 5.75
CA GLU A 167 28.47 26.58 5.22
C GLU A 167 28.96 26.76 3.76
N TYR A 168 29.65 25.77 3.17
CA TYR A 168 30.21 25.85 1.82
C TYR A 168 29.41 25.10 0.73
N GLU A 169 28.33 24.39 1.08
CA GLU A 169 27.49 23.65 0.12
C GLU A 169 26.16 24.33 -0.24
N GLU A 170 25.91 25.56 0.24
CA GLU A 170 24.71 26.36 -0.07
C GLU A 170 24.96 27.58 -0.98
N VAL A 171 25.96 27.54 -1.87
CA VAL A 171 26.15 28.54 -2.95
C VAL A 171 26.20 27.90 -4.33
#